data_AF-A0A1F9IIV1-F1
#
_entry.id   AF-A0A1F9IIV1-F1
#
_cell.length_a   1.000
_cell.length_b   1.000
_cell.length_c   1.000
_cell.angle_alpha   90.00
_cell.angle_beta   90.00
_cell.angle_gamma   90.00
#
_symmetry.space_group_name_H-M   'P 1'
#
loop_
_entity.id
_entity.type
_entity.pdbx_description
1 polymer ?
#
loop_
_entity_poly.entity_id
_entity_poly.type
_entity_poly.pdbx_seq_one_letter_code
_entity_poly.pdbx_strand_id
1 'polypeptide(L)'
;MEISSLSGHIRKLRKKSGLSLSELAKRANTSVPALCRYETGWERFEFYTLDKIASALGFSLHISFKSLDPASFSKNPSDVIKKIKRLFWDHRLKKSDLGKYPVWITERVIEYGNLDDVRILTNYFGKKVFLGHVSNCRFNSSKTKVFWEAILEKEGIECTKRPFRREAKNY
;
A
#
# COMPACT_ATOMS: atom_id res chain seq x y z
N MET A 1 -5.61 -6.92 10.01
CA MET A 1 -5.87 -6.41 11.37
C MET A 1 -4.50 -6.09 11.96
N GLU A 2 -4.13 -4.90 12.39
CA GLU A 2 -4.74 -3.58 12.45
C GLU A 2 -3.67 -2.62 11.90
N ILE A 3 -4.03 -1.66 11.06
CA ILE A 3 -3.30 -0.39 11.10
C ILE A 3 -4.11 0.42 12.12
N SER A 4 -3.93 0.10 13.40
CA SER A 4 -4.38 1.03 14.42
C SER A 4 -3.46 2.23 14.27
N SER A 5 -4.01 3.32 13.72
CA SER A 5 -3.33 4.61 13.70
C SER A 5 -2.73 4.87 15.08
N LEU A 6 -1.50 5.40 15.13
CA LEU A 6 -0.76 5.69 16.36
C LEU A 6 -1.66 6.43 17.38
N SER A 7 -2.51 7.34 16.90
CA SER A 7 -3.52 8.03 17.69
C SER A 7 -4.51 7.12 18.41
N GLY A 8 -5.03 6.11 17.69
CA GLY A 8 -5.93 5.11 18.25
C GLY A 8 -5.23 4.25 19.31
N HIS A 9 -3.94 3.97 19.12
CA HIS A 9 -3.14 3.23 20.10
C HIS A 9 -2.95 4.03 21.40
N ILE A 10 -2.56 5.31 21.31
CA ILE A 10 -2.43 6.22 22.46
C ILE A 10 -3.76 6.30 23.24
N ARG A 11 -4.87 6.50 22.54
CA ARG A 11 -6.21 6.56 23.15
C ARG A 11 -6.59 5.27 23.87
N LYS A 12 -6.23 4.12 23.29
CA LYS A 12 -6.50 2.80 23.88
C LYS A 12 -5.66 2.58 25.14
N LEU A 13 -4.39 2.96 25.13
CA LEU A 13 -3.51 2.89 26.32
C LEU A 13 -4.03 3.78 27.44
N ARG A 14 -4.37 5.04 27.16
CA ARG A 14 -4.94 5.95 28.17
C ARG A 14 -6.17 5.38 28.85
N LYS A 15 -7.12 4.84 28.07
CA LYS A 15 -8.34 4.22 28.61
C LYS A 15 -8.05 2.99 29.46
N LYS A 16 -7.07 2.16 29.07
CA LYS A 16 -6.64 1.00 29.86
C LYS A 16 -6.01 1.41 31.19
N SER A 17 -5.28 2.53 31.21
CA SER A 17 -4.70 3.11 32.43
C SER A 17 -5.72 3.88 33.28
N GLY A 18 -7.00 3.92 32.88
CA GLY A 18 -8.07 4.59 33.63
C GLY A 18 -8.00 6.12 33.65
N LEU A 19 -7.17 6.74 32.80
CA LEU A 19 -6.92 8.18 32.84
C LEU A 19 -7.90 8.98 31.99
N SER A 20 -8.36 10.10 32.53
CA SER A 20 -9.05 11.11 31.72
C SER A 20 -8.07 11.84 30.79
N LEU A 21 -8.60 12.52 29.77
CA LEU A 21 -7.78 13.25 28.82
C LEU A 21 -7.06 14.44 29.49
N SER A 22 -7.68 15.07 30.49
CA SER A 22 -7.06 16.14 31.28
C SER A 22 -5.97 15.62 32.23
N GLU A 23 -6.18 14.47 32.86
CA GLU A 23 -5.17 13.84 33.72
C GLU A 23 -3.91 13.46 32.95
N LEU A 24 -4.06 12.82 31.79
CA LEU A 24 -2.91 12.47 30.96
C LEU A 24 -2.18 13.73 30.46
N ALA A 25 -2.92 14.76 30.05
CA ALA A 25 -2.32 16.01 29.61
C ALA A 25 -1.47 16.67 30.72
N LYS A 26 -2.00 16.69 31.96
CA LYS A 26 -1.26 17.17 33.13
C LYS A 26 0.00 16.34 33.40
N ARG A 27 -0.11 15.00 33.40
CA ARG A 27 1.04 14.10 33.63
C ARG A 27 2.12 14.23 32.56
N ALA A 28 1.71 14.40 31.31
CA ALA A 28 2.63 14.58 30.17
C ALA A 28 3.15 16.02 30.03
N ASN A 29 2.79 16.94 30.94
CA ASN A 29 3.11 18.36 30.86
C ASN A 29 2.80 18.96 29.47
N THR A 30 1.56 18.72 29.02
CA THR A 30 1.01 19.19 27.74
C THR A 30 -0.41 19.71 27.91
N SER A 31 -0.94 20.37 26.88
CA SER A 31 -2.31 20.90 26.92
C SER A 31 -3.34 19.85 26.51
N VAL A 32 -4.55 19.93 27.07
CA VAL A 32 -5.69 19.06 26.71
C VAL A 32 -5.98 19.09 25.19
N PRO A 33 -5.97 20.27 24.51
CA PRO A 33 -6.15 20.33 23.06
C PRO A 33 -4.98 19.71 22.28
N ALA A 34 -3.75 19.81 22.77
CA ALA A 34 -2.61 19.12 22.15
C ALA A 34 -2.76 17.61 22.24
N LEU A 35 -3.08 17.07 23.43
CA LEU A 35 -3.29 15.64 23.61
C LEU A 35 -4.49 15.12 22.78
N CYS A 36 -5.58 15.89 22.70
CA CYS A 36 -6.74 15.55 21.88
C CYS A 36 -6.34 15.35 20.40
N ARG A 37 -5.54 16.28 19.84
CA ARG A 37 -5.02 16.15 18.46
C ARG A 37 -4.24 14.85 18.27
N TYR A 38 -3.41 14.49 19.25
CA TYR A 38 -2.63 13.25 19.19
C TYR A 38 -3.51 12.00 19.25
N GLU A 39 -4.72 12.08 19.82
CA GLU A 39 -5.70 10.97 19.84
C GLU A 39 -6.69 10.97 18.67
N THR A 40 -6.87 12.08 17.94
CA THR A 40 -7.87 12.23 16.87
C THR A 40 -7.31 12.10 15.45
N GLY A 41 -6.11 11.53 15.29
CA GLY A 41 -5.57 11.18 13.98
C GLY A 41 -4.74 12.30 13.32
N TRP A 42 -4.16 13.20 14.10
CA TRP A 42 -3.27 14.23 13.57
C TRP A 42 -2.02 13.60 12.95
N GLU A 43 -1.69 13.95 11.69
CA GLU A 43 -0.62 13.28 10.94
C GLU A 43 0.80 13.76 11.30
N ARG A 44 0.92 14.89 12.02
CA ARG A 44 2.21 15.49 12.38
C ARG A 44 2.54 15.23 13.84
N PHE A 45 3.33 14.19 14.12
CA PHE A 45 3.75 13.92 15.48
C PHE A 45 5.14 14.48 15.76
N GLU A 46 5.25 15.34 16.77
CA GLU A 46 6.55 15.69 17.33
C GLU A 46 7.04 14.59 18.28
N PHE A 47 8.27 14.10 18.04
CA PHE A 47 8.88 13.06 18.85
C PHE A 47 8.95 13.42 20.34
N TYR A 48 9.30 14.66 20.64
CA TYR A 48 9.38 15.16 22.01
C TYR A 48 8.05 15.02 22.77
N THR A 49 6.93 15.35 22.12
CA THR A 49 5.61 15.22 22.74
C THR A 49 5.17 13.76 22.84
N LEU A 50 5.49 12.93 21.85
CA LEU A 50 5.21 11.49 21.91
C LEU A 50 5.92 10.82 23.09
N ASP A 51 7.19 11.17 23.31
CA ASP A 51 7.99 10.63 24.40
C ASP A 51 7.43 11.03 25.79
N LYS A 52 7.00 12.29 25.93
CA LYS A 52 6.28 12.76 27.13
C LYS A 52 4.99 11.99 27.40
N ILE A 53 4.18 11.76 26.36
CA ILE A 53 2.92 11.01 26.48
C ILE A 53 3.20 9.55 26.86
N ALA A 54 4.20 8.92 26.25
CA ALA A 54 4.61 7.55 26.57
C ALA A 54 5.06 7.45 28.04
N SER A 55 5.96 8.34 28.46
CA SER A 55 6.46 8.42 29.83
C SER A 55 5.34 8.63 30.85
N ALA A 56 4.38 9.51 30.55
CA ALA A 56 3.21 9.78 31.41
C ALA A 56 2.24 8.59 31.53
N LEU A 57 2.25 7.69 30.54
CA LEU A 57 1.50 6.43 30.56
C LEU A 57 2.31 5.27 31.19
N GLY A 58 3.59 5.49 31.53
CA GLY A 58 4.48 4.47 32.09
C GLY A 58 5.17 3.58 31.04
N PHE A 59 5.30 4.05 29.80
CA PHE A 59 5.95 3.32 28.71
C PHE A 59 7.18 4.08 28.19
N SER A 60 8.12 3.36 27.59
CA SER A 60 9.21 3.95 26.81
C SER A 60 8.86 4.01 25.32
N LEU A 61 9.21 5.11 24.66
CA LEU A 61 9.07 5.24 23.22
C LEU A 61 10.25 4.57 22.51
N HIS A 62 9.98 3.48 21.78
CA HIS A 62 10.99 2.80 20.97
C HIS A 62 10.73 3.00 19.48
N ILE A 63 11.67 3.65 18.79
CA ILE A 63 11.63 3.86 17.34
C ILE A 63 12.60 2.88 16.70
N SER A 64 12.09 2.02 15.83
CA SER A 64 12.92 1.14 15.02
C SER A 64 12.74 1.43 13.54
N PHE A 65 13.86 1.42 12.83
CA PHE A 65 13.85 1.35 11.38
C PHE A 65 13.74 -0.11 10.99
N LYS A 66 12.77 -0.43 10.15
CA LYS A 66 12.76 -1.72 9.47
C LYS A 66 13.40 -1.54 8.12
N SER A 67 14.34 -2.43 7.80
CA SER A 67 14.77 -2.60 6.42
C SER A 67 13.52 -2.85 5.58
N LEU A 68 13.28 -1.99 4.58
CA LEU A 68 12.38 -2.31 3.49
C LEU A 68 13.11 -3.38 2.67
N ASP A 69 13.20 -4.60 3.21
CA ASP A 69 13.84 -5.68 2.49
C ASP A 69 13.15 -5.78 1.14
N PRO A 70 13.86 -5.66 0.02
CA PRO A 70 13.27 -5.94 -1.28
C PRO A 70 12.75 -7.40 -1.35
N ALA A 71 13.25 -8.26 -0.45
CA ALA A 71 12.81 -9.63 -0.22
C ALA A 71 11.54 -9.78 0.66
N SER A 72 11.06 -8.73 1.32
CA SER A 72 9.80 -8.78 2.10
C SER A 72 8.56 -8.96 1.21
N PHE A 73 8.73 -8.79 -0.10
CA PHE A 73 7.78 -9.26 -1.10
C PHE A 73 8.01 -10.75 -1.34
N SER A 74 7.13 -11.54 -0.75
CA SER A 74 7.16 -12.99 -0.87
C SER A 74 7.17 -13.42 -2.34
N LYS A 75 8.25 -14.09 -2.77
CA LYS A 75 8.27 -14.87 -4.03
C LYS A 75 7.33 -16.07 -3.97
N ASN A 76 6.68 -16.34 -2.83
CA ASN A 76 5.74 -17.43 -2.71
C ASN A 76 4.45 -17.09 -3.47
N PRO A 77 4.05 -17.90 -4.48
CA PRO A 77 2.80 -17.71 -5.22
C PRO A 77 1.57 -17.58 -4.31
N SER A 78 1.58 -18.27 -3.16
CA SER A 78 0.46 -18.30 -2.21
C SER A 78 0.21 -16.95 -1.56
N ASP A 79 1.27 -16.22 -1.23
CA ASP A 79 1.17 -14.93 -0.56
C ASP A 79 0.78 -13.84 -1.55
N VAL A 80 1.34 -13.88 -2.76
CA VAL A 80 0.92 -13.01 -3.88
C VAL A 80 -0.58 -13.15 -4.11
N ILE A 81 -1.09 -14.37 -4.25
CA ILE A 81 -2.52 -14.62 -4.47
C ILE A 81 -3.36 -14.08 -3.32
N LYS A 82 -2.97 -14.32 -2.06
CA LYS A 82 -3.71 -13.79 -0.90
C LYS A 82 -3.86 -12.27 -0.94
N LYS A 83 -2.85 -11.56 -1.45
CA LYS A 83 -2.84 -10.09 -1.54
C LYS A 83 -3.69 -9.58 -2.70
N ILE A 84 -3.58 -10.20 -3.88
CA ILE A 84 -4.23 -9.69 -5.10
C ILE A 84 -5.59 -10.32 -5.41
N LYS A 85 -6.01 -11.41 -4.72
CA LYS A 85 -7.27 -12.13 -4.99
C LYS A 85 -8.51 -11.24 -5.07
N ARG A 86 -8.52 -10.09 -4.36
CA ARG A 86 -9.63 -9.13 -4.37
C ARG A 86 -9.87 -8.49 -5.75
N LEU A 87 -8.87 -8.51 -6.63
CA LEU A 87 -8.94 -7.98 -7.99
C LEU A 87 -9.57 -8.96 -8.99
N PHE A 88 -9.83 -10.19 -8.56
CA PHE A 88 -10.34 -11.29 -9.39
C PHE A 88 -11.70 -11.75 -8.84
N TRP A 89 -12.67 -10.85 -8.86
CA TRP A 89 -14.04 -11.14 -8.37
C TRP A 89 -14.79 -12.12 -9.28
N ASP A 90 -14.39 -12.19 -10.55
CA ASP A 90 -14.95 -13.01 -11.62
C ASP A 90 -14.26 -14.36 -11.80
N HIS A 91 -13.05 -14.54 -11.24
CA HIS A 91 -12.27 -15.76 -11.41
C HIS A 91 -11.52 -16.16 -10.13
N ARG A 92 -11.64 -17.43 -9.73
CA ARG A 92 -10.88 -17.95 -8.58
C ARG A 92 -9.41 -18.12 -8.95
N LEU A 93 -8.58 -17.15 -8.56
CA LEU A 93 -7.14 -17.15 -8.83
C LEU A 93 -6.40 -18.32 -8.15
N LYS A 94 -5.70 -19.13 -8.96
CA LYS A 94 -4.89 -20.29 -8.54
C LYS A 94 -3.39 -20.01 -8.73
N LYS A 95 -2.54 -20.79 -8.04
CA LYS A 95 -1.07 -20.69 -8.15
C LYS A 95 -0.56 -20.90 -9.57
N SER A 96 -1.20 -21.78 -10.33
CA SER A 96 -0.88 -22.05 -11.73
C SER A 96 -1.08 -20.84 -12.65
N ASP A 97 -2.01 -19.95 -12.30
CA ASP A 97 -2.41 -18.85 -13.18
C ASP A 97 -1.31 -17.79 -13.27
N LEU A 98 -0.49 -17.65 -12.22
CA LEU A 98 0.67 -16.76 -12.20
C LEU A 98 1.69 -17.09 -13.29
N GLY A 99 1.84 -18.38 -13.64
CA GLY A 99 2.71 -18.80 -14.75
C GLY A 99 1.96 -18.92 -16.08
N LYS A 100 0.70 -19.36 -16.05
CA LYS A 100 -0.08 -19.67 -17.26
C LYS A 100 -0.64 -18.41 -17.95
N TYR A 101 -1.01 -17.40 -17.18
CA TYR A 101 -1.68 -16.19 -17.65
C TYR A 101 -1.10 -14.89 -17.04
N PRO A 102 0.23 -14.65 -17.14
CA PRO A 102 0.88 -13.53 -16.46
C PRO A 102 0.45 -12.15 -16.98
N VAL A 103 0.18 -12.03 -18.28
CA VAL A 103 -0.29 -10.77 -18.89
C VAL A 103 -1.68 -10.41 -18.38
N TRP A 104 -2.62 -11.35 -18.37
CA TRP A 104 -3.98 -11.13 -17.85
C TRP A 104 -3.99 -10.70 -16.38
N ILE A 105 -3.14 -11.32 -15.55
CA ILE A 105 -2.96 -10.92 -14.15
C ILE A 105 -2.40 -9.49 -14.06
N THR A 106 -1.41 -9.17 -14.91
CA THR A 106 -0.80 -7.84 -14.97
C THR A 106 -1.83 -6.78 -15.38
N GLU A 107 -2.65 -7.04 -16.40
CA GLU A 107 -3.77 -6.18 -16.83
C GLU A 107 -4.72 -5.86 -15.67
N ARG A 108 -5.13 -6.89 -14.92
CA ARG A 108 -6.03 -6.69 -13.77
C ARG A 108 -5.40 -5.81 -12.69
N VAL A 109 -4.11 -5.98 -12.44
CA VAL A 109 -3.41 -5.23 -11.40
C VAL A 109 -3.12 -3.79 -11.80
N ILE A 110 -2.73 -3.54 -13.04
CA ILE A 110 -2.44 -2.17 -13.48
C ILE A 110 -3.71 -1.33 -13.68
N GLU A 111 -4.85 -1.96 -13.97
CA GLU A 111 -6.13 -1.26 -14.16
C GLU A 111 -6.94 -1.08 -12.86
N TYR A 112 -6.96 -2.09 -11.98
CA TYR A 112 -7.83 -2.08 -10.79
C TYR A 112 -7.06 -2.12 -9.46
N GLY A 113 -5.75 -2.29 -9.50
CA GLY A 113 -4.89 -2.39 -8.33
C GLY A 113 -4.43 -1.04 -7.78
N ASN A 114 -3.68 -1.12 -6.67
CA ASN A 114 -2.96 -0.01 -6.07
C ASN A 114 -1.45 -0.19 -6.22
N LEU A 115 -0.68 0.78 -5.73
CA LEU A 115 0.79 0.75 -5.81
C LEU A 115 1.41 -0.49 -5.15
N ASP A 116 0.83 -0.99 -4.06
CA ASP A 116 1.33 -2.18 -3.38
C ASP A 116 1.11 -3.44 -4.21
N ASP A 117 -0.04 -3.57 -4.89
CA ASP A 117 -0.31 -4.70 -5.78
C ASP A 117 0.70 -4.72 -6.96
N VAL A 118 0.97 -3.55 -7.55
CA VAL A 118 1.97 -3.38 -8.61
C VAL A 118 3.35 -3.77 -8.12
N ARG A 119 3.74 -3.32 -6.92
CA ARG A 119 5.03 -3.68 -6.30
C ARG A 119 5.15 -5.18 -6.04
N ILE A 120 4.10 -5.82 -5.53
CA ILE A 120 4.06 -7.27 -5.27
C ILE A 120 4.33 -8.04 -6.57
N LEU A 121 3.65 -7.68 -7.66
CA LEU A 121 3.82 -8.33 -8.95
C LEU A 121 5.16 -8.04 -9.61
N THR A 122 5.63 -6.79 -9.52
CA THR A 122 6.95 -6.38 -10.01
C THR A 122 8.06 -7.18 -9.33
N ASN A 123 7.93 -7.44 -8.02
CA ASN A 123 8.92 -8.21 -7.26
C ASN A 123 8.80 -9.72 -7.49
N TYR A 124 7.58 -10.23 -7.70
CA TYR A 124 7.35 -11.64 -8.00
C TYR A 124 7.93 -12.05 -9.36
N PHE A 125 7.63 -11.29 -10.42
CA PHE A 125 8.15 -11.56 -11.77
C PHE A 125 9.56 -11.02 -12.00
N GLY A 126 9.97 -10.01 -11.23
CA GLY A 126 11.14 -9.20 -11.52
C GLY A 126 10.79 -8.05 -12.48
N LYS A 127 11.42 -6.89 -12.26
CA LYS A 127 11.08 -5.63 -12.94
C LYS A 127 11.02 -5.75 -14.47
N LYS A 128 12.05 -6.32 -15.10
CA LYS A 128 12.12 -6.46 -16.56
C LYS A 128 11.00 -7.34 -17.11
N VAL A 129 10.72 -8.48 -16.46
CA VAL A 129 9.68 -9.43 -16.88
C VAL A 129 8.30 -8.81 -16.70
N PHE A 130 8.06 -8.16 -15.57
CA PHE A 130 6.81 -7.45 -15.30
C PHE A 130 6.54 -6.36 -16.35
N LEU A 131 7.53 -5.51 -16.66
CA LEU A 131 7.38 -4.50 -17.69
C LEU A 131 7.19 -5.11 -19.08
N GLY A 132 7.81 -6.26 -19.36
CA GLY A 132 7.52 -7.05 -20.56
C GLY A 132 6.08 -7.57 -20.61
N HIS A 133 5.46 -7.87 -19.47
CA HIS A 133 4.02 -8.18 -19.43
C HIS A 133 3.17 -6.92 -19.65
N VAL A 134 3.53 -5.79 -19.03
CA VAL A 134 2.85 -4.50 -19.21
C VAL A 134 2.85 -4.07 -20.68
N SER A 135 3.97 -4.22 -21.40
CA SER A 135 4.04 -3.85 -22.82
C SER A 135 3.16 -4.73 -23.73
N ASN A 136 2.72 -5.89 -23.23
CA ASN A 136 1.78 -6.78 -23.93
C ASN A 136 0.33 -6.64 -23.42
N CYS A 137 0.08 -5.78 -22.42
CA CYS A 137 -1.25 -5.59 -21.85
C CYS A 137 -2.16 -4.80 -22.79
N ARG A 138 -3.45 -5.15 -22.74
CA ARG A 138 -4.53 -4.33 -23.27
C ARG A 138 -5.01 -3.39 -22.18
N PHE A 139 -4.86 -2.10 -22.42
CA PHE A 139 -5.34 -1.07 -21.50
C PHE A 139 -6.82 -0.76 -21.75
N ASN A 140 -7.60 -0.74 -20.67
CA ASN A 140 -9.00 -0.34 -20.69
C ASN A 140 -9.15 1.18 -20.53
N SER A 141 -8.17 1.83 -19.89
CA SER A 141 -8.18 3.27 -19.62
C SER A 141 -7.07 4.00 -20.36
N SER A 142 -7.42 5.07 -21.08
CA SER A 142 -6.44 5.96 -21.73
C SER A 142 -5.44 6.54 -20.73
N LYS A 143 -5.88 6.82 -19.50
CA LYS A 143 -4.99 7.34 -18.44
C LYS A 143 -3.97 6.29 -18.00
N THR A 144 -4.42 5.05 -17.76
CA THR A 144 -3.54 3.94 -17.39
C THR A 144 -2.52 3.67 -18.48
N LYS A 145 -2.98 3.66 -19.74
CA LYS A 145 -2.13 3.51 -20.93
C LYS A 145 -1.03 4.56 -20.99
N VAL A 146 -1.38 5.85 -20.98
CA VAL A 146 -0.41 6.96 -21.09
C VAL A 146 0.63 6.89 -19.98
N PHE A 147 0.21 6.58 -18.76
CA PHE A 147 1.12 6.43 -17.63
C PHE A 147 2.13 5.29 -17.85
N TRP A 148 1.67 4.11 -18.25
CA TRP A 148 2.55 2.95 -18.43
C TRP A 148 3.42 3.05 -19.69
N GLU A 149 2.94 3.66 -20.78
CA GLU A 149 3.77 3.97 -21.95
C GLU A 149 4.94 4.89 -21.58
N ALA A 150 4.69 5.94 -20.80
CA ALA A 150 5.75 6.82 -20.32
C ALA A 150 6.76 6.11 -19.40
N ILE A 151 6.32 5.13 -18.61
CA ILE A 151 7.23 4.30 -17.79
C ILE A 151 8.06 3.37 -18.68
N LEU A 152 7.44 2.70 -19.63
CA LEU A 152 8.12 1.77 -20.54
C LEU A 152 9.20 2.48 -21.36
N GLU A 153 8.90 3.67 -21.88
CA GLU A 153 9.86 4.52 -22.59
C GLU A 153 11.06 4.88 -21.71
N LYS A 154 10.81 5.33 -20.47
CA LYS A 154 11.88 5.64 -19.50
C LYS A 154 12.76 4.44 -19.16
N GLU A 155 12.20 3.23 -19.19
CA GLU A 155 12.92 1.99 -18.90
C GLU A 155 13.56 1.37 -20.16
N GLY A 156 13.44 2.03 -21.32
CA GLY A 156 14.00 1.57 -22.60
C GLY A 156 13.29 0.34 -23.17
N ILE A 157 12.02 0.12 -22.83
CA ILE A 157 11.22 -1.00 -23.31
C ILE A 157 10.25 -0.49 -24.38
N GLU A 158 10.46 -0.88 -25.62
CA GLU A 158 9.55 -0.53 -26.72
C GLU A 158 8.24 -1.33 -26.61
N CYS A 159 7.12 -0.60 -26.64
CA CYS A 159 5.79 -1.21 -26.61
C CYS A 159 5.46 -1.74 -28.01
N THR A 160 5.65 -3.04 -28.24
CA THR A 160 5.65 -3.62 -29.60
C THR A 160 4.27 -3.96 -30.19
N LYS A 161 3.12 -3.57 -29.61
CA LYS A 161 1.81 -3.87 -30.25
C LYS A 161 0.79 -2.74 -30.25
N ARG A 162 0.16 -2.62 -31.42
CA ARG A 162 -0.68 -1.54 -31.98
C ARG A 162 -1.76 -1.01 -31.02
N PRO A 163 -2.05 0.31 -31.06
CA PRO A 163 -3.10 0.91 -30.26
C PRO A 163 -4.49 0.45 -30.71
N PHE A 164 -5.36 0.25 -29.70
CA PHE A 164 -6.79 0.58 -29.69
C PHE A 164 -7.53 0.43 -31.03
N ARG A 165 -8.45 -0.55 -31.14
CA ARG A 165 -9.56 -0.42 -32.09
C ARG A 165 -10.25 0.90 -31.73
N ARG A 166 -10.17 1.91 -32.61
CA ARG A 166 -11.19 2.97 -32.63
C ARG A 166 -12.52 2.22 -32.70
N GLU A 167 -13.31 2.32 -31.65
CA GLU A 167 -14.70 1.89 -31.71
C GLU A 167 -15.29 2.49 -32.98
N ALA A 168 -15.84 1.64 -33.83
CA ALA A 168 -16.69 2.10 -34.89
C ALA A 168 -17.89 2.79 -34.20
N LYS A 169 -17.82 4.11 -34.07
CA LYS A 169 -19.04 4.90 -34.23
C LYS A 169 -19.58 4.50 -35.60
N ASN A 170 -20.76 3.90 -35.65
CA ASN A 170 -21.77 4.16 -36.68
C ASN A 170 -22.96 3.17 -36.57
N TYR A 171 -24.14 3.78 -36.34
CA TYR A 171 -25.53 3.36 -36.57
C TYR A 171 -26.11 2.21 -35.74
#